data_AF-A0A8J8GAM2-F1
#
_entry.id   AF-A0A8J8GAM2-F1
#
_cell.length_a   1.000
_cell.length_b   1.000
_cell.length_c   1.000
_cell.angle_alpha   90.00
_cell.angle_beta   90.00
_cell.angle_gamma   90.00
#
_symmetry.space_group_name_H-M   'P 1'
#
loop_
_entity.id
_entity.type
_entity.pdbx_description
1 polymer ?
#
loop_
_entity_poly.entity_id
_entity_poly.type
_entity_poly.pdbx_seq_one_letter_code
_entity_poly.pdbx_strand_id
1 'polypeptide(L)'
;MYIDYIVFFGLILVGIIVVMIAPKRSTTINYELKKTESPIERKLYRALYLNGYNVITQYRIGPYRADLYLPAYQLVIECDGKQWHGPDRKRCHRKRDNFMQSRSYQVIRFTGSEINRN
;
A
#
# COMPACT_ATOMS: atom_id res chain seq x y z
N MET A 1 -31.73 -33.59 16.92
CA MET A 1 -32.03 -33.56 15.47
C MET A 1 -32.20 -32.14 14.95
N TYR A 2 -33.20 -31.33 15.35
CA TYR A 2 -33.36 -29.95 14.83
C TYR A 2 -32.27 -28.95 15.29
N ILE A 3 -31.85 -29.04 16.56
CA ILE A 3 -30.78 -28.18 17.12
C ILE A 3 -29.44 -28.42 16.40
N ASP A 4 -29.14 -29.67 16.04
CA ASP A 4 -27.90 -30.03 15.36
C ASP A 4 -27.79 -29.37 13.98
N TYR A 5 -28.92 -29.23 13.26
CA TYR A 5 -28.97 -28.51 11.99
C TYR A 5 -28.76 -27.01 12.17
N ILE A 6 -29.37 -26.39 13.18
CA ILE A 6 -29.20 -24.95 13.44
C ILE A 6 -27.74 -24.62 13.71
N VAL A 7 -27.06 -25.43 14.54
CA VAL A 7 -25.65 -25.24 14.84
C VAL A 7 -24.79 -25.45 13.59
N PHE A 8 -25.06 -26.51 12.84
CA PHE A 8 -24.32 -26.82 11.61
C PHE A 8 -24.43 -25.71 10.55
N PHE A 9 -25.64 -25.23 10.26
CA PHE A 9 -25.85 -24.15 9.30
C PHE A 9 -25.35 -22.80 9.82
N GLY A 10 -25.44 -22.56 11.13
CA GLY A 10 -24.86 -21.38 11.78
C GLY A 10 -23.33 -21.33 11.60
N LEU A 11 -22.64 -22.45 11.80
CA LEU A 11 -21.19 -22.54 11.60
C LEU A 11 -20.79 -22.32 10.14
N ILE A 12 -21.55 -22.86 9.18
CA ILE A 12 -21.33 -22.62 7.74
C ILE A 12 -21.53 -21.14 7.40
N LEU A 13 -22.60 -20.51 7.89
CA LEU A 13 -22.88 -19.09 7.64
C LEU A 13 -21.76 -18.19 8.19
N VAL A 14 -21.31 -18.46 9.42
CA VAL A 14 -20.16 -17.75 10.02
C VAL A 14 -18.91 -17.95 9.17
N GLY A 15 -18.63 -19.17 8.71
CA GLY A 15 -17.52 -19.45 7.79
C GLY A 15 -17.60 -18.65 6.49
N ILE A 16 -18.78 -18.56 5.88
CA ILE A 16 -19.00 -17.77 4.66
C ILE A 16 -18.78 -16.28 4.92
N ILE A 17 -19.30 -15.76 6.03
CA ILE A 17 -19.10 -14.36 6.43
C ILE A 17 -17.61 -14.06 6.65
N VAL A 18 -16.89 -14.95 7.35
CA VAL A 18 -15.44 -14.84 7.54
C VAL A 18 -14.69 -14.82 6.20
N VAL A 19 -15.06 -15.68 5.26
CA VAL A 19 -14.45 -15.71 3.91
C VAL A 19 -14.79 -14.47 3.09
N MET A 20 -15.99 -13.91 3.23
CA MET A 20 -16.41 -12.69 2.54
C MET A 20 -15.73 -11.43 3.09
N ILE A 21 -15.47 -11.38 4.40
CA ILE A 21 -14.77 -10.27 5.06
C ILE A 21 -13.24 -10.39 4.89
N ALA A 22 -12.72 -11.61 4.76
CA ALA A 22 -11.30 -11.83 4.54
C ALA A 22 -10.83 -11.05 3.30
N PRO A 23 -9.74 -10.27 3.39
CA PRO A 23 -9.27 -9.48 2.26
C PRO A 23 -8.95 -10.41 1.09
N LYS A 24 -9.66 -10.23 -0.03
CA LYS A 24 -9.37 -10.96 -1.27
C LYS A 24 -7.96 -10.61 -1.71
N ARG A 25 -7.02 -11.54 -1.46
CA ARG A 25 -5.64 -11.42 -1.94
C ARG A 25 -5.66 -11.49 -3.47
N SER A 26 -5.39 -10.36 -4.11
CA SER A 26 -5.24 -10.30 -5.56
C SER A 26 -4.12 -11.26 -5.98
N THR A 27 -4.45 -12.28 -6.77
CA THR A 27 -3.50 -13.24 -7.37
C THR A 27 -2.54 -12.59 -8.37
N THR A 28 -2.65 -11.28 -8.61
CA THR A 28 -1.76 -10.48 -9.46
C THR A 28 -0.44 -10.10 -8.76
N ILE A 29 0.23 -11.04 -8.07
CA ILE A 29 1.53 -10.80 -7.40
C ILE A 29 2.57 -10.18 -8.34
N ASN A 30 2.44 -10.37 -9.65
CA ASN A 30 3.50 -10.11 -10.61
C ASN A 30 3.45 -8.79 -11.38
N TYR A 31 2.35 -8.04 -11.45
CA TYR A 31 2.31 -6.84 -12.30
C TYR A 31 2.86 -5.60 -11.60
N GLU A 32 2.30 -5.24 -10.43
CA GLU A 32 2.74 -4.07 -9.67
C GLU A 32 4.18 -4.26 -9.15
N LEU A 33 4.54 -5.47 -8.70
CA LEU A 33 5.90 -5.79 -8.27
C LEU A 33 6.95 -5.56 -9.38
N LYS A 34 6.60 -5.77 -10.65
CA LYS A 34 7.53 -5.55 -11.78
C LYS A 34 7.77 -4.08 -12.08
N LYS A 35 6.85 -3.20 -11.69
CA LYS A 35 6.98 -1.75 -11.90
C LYS A 35 7.82 -1.06 -10.82
N THR A 36 8.15 -1.72 -9.71
CA THR A 36 9.02 -1.12 -8.68
C THR A 36 10.39 -0.81 -9.29
N GLU A 37 10.86 0.41 -9.10
CA GLU A 37 12.08 0.91 -9.76
C GLU A 37 13.33 0.75 -8.88
N SER A 38 13.16 0.40 -7.60
CA SER A 38 14.28 0.20 -6.67
C SER A 38 14.12 -1.04 -5.75
N PRO A 39 15.23 -1.56 -5.18
CA PRO A 39 15.16 -2.66 -4.21
C PRO A 39 14.37 -2.32 -2.94
N ILE A 40 14.43 -1.08 -2.48
CA ILE A 40 13.73 -0.63 -1.27
C ILE A 40 12.21 -0.53 -1.52
N GLU A 41 11.77 -0.03 -2.68
CA GLU A 41 10.37 -0.07 -3.09
C GLU A 41 9.85 -1.50 -3.15
N ARG A 42 10.63 -2.40 -3.76
CA ARG A 42 10.26 -3.82 -3.88
C ARG A 42 10.11 -4.48 -2.51
N LYS A 43 11.03 -4.19 -1.59
CA LYS A 43 10.97 -4.72 -0.21
C LYS A 43 9.72 -4.22 0.50
N LEU A 44 9.46 -2.91 0.46
CA LEU A 44 8.31 -2.31 1.12
C LEU A 44 6.97 -2.75 0.50
N TYR A 45 6.89 -2.80 -0.83
CA TYR A 45 5.74 -3.35 -1.56
C TYR A 45 5.44 -4.78 -1.09
N ARG A 46 6.44 -5.65 -1.03
CA ARG A 46 6.25 -7.05 -0.58
C ARG A 46 5.74 -7.11 0.85
N ALA A 47 6.30 -6.31 1.75
CA ALA A 47 5.84 -6.26 3.14
C ALA A 47 4.37 -5.86 3.23
N LEU A 48 3.97 -4.79 2.54
CA LEU A 48 2.58 -4.33 2.50
C LEU A 48 1.65 -5.37 1.84
N TYR A 49 2.05 -5.91 0.70
CA TYR A 49 1.28 -6.91 -0.03
C TYR A 49 1.06 -8.19 0.81
N LEU A 50 2.11 -8.69 1.48
CA LEU A 50 2.02 -9.88 2.35
C LEU A 50 1.12 -9.64 3.57
N ASN A 51 1.03 -8.40 4.05
CA ASN A 51 0.10 -7.98 5.10
C ASN A 51 -1.33 -7.71 4.59
N GLY A 52 -1.62 -7.98 3.31
CA GLY A 52 -2.97 -7.91 2.75
C GLY A 52 -3.40 -6.53 2.25
N TYR A 53 -2.47 -5.57 2.16
CA TYR A 53 -2.79 -4.26 1.60
C TYR A 53 -2.88 -4.32 0.06
N ASN A 54 -3.86 -3.60 -0.50
CA ASN A 54 -3.89 -3.32 -1.93
C ASN A 54 -2.92 -2.19 -2.26
N VAL A 55 -1.84 -2.50 -2.96
CA VAL A 55 -0.76 -1.55 -3.27
C VAL A 55 -0.64 -1.39 -4.78
N ILE A 56 -0.73 -0.16 -5.25
CA ILE A 56 -0.46 0.23 -6.65
C ILE A 56 0.92 0.88 -6.69
N THR A 57 1.79 0.43 -7.59
CA THR A 57 3.14 0.99 -7.73
C THR A 57 3.17 2.02 -8.85
N GLN A 58 4.03 3.02 -8.71
CA GLN A 58 4.27 4.07 -9.72
C GLN A 58 2.97 4.81 -10.14
N TYR A 59 2.08 5.06 -9.18
CA TYR A 59 0.77 5.66 -9.40
C TYR A 59 0.87 7.15 -9.76
N ARG A 60 0.22 7.57 -10.85
CA ARG A 60 0.22 8.99 -11.29
C ARG A 60 -0.84 9.79 -10.53
N ILE A 61 -0.41 10.89 -9.92
CA ILE A 61 -1.26 11.86 -9.23
C ILE A 61 -0.98 13.24 -9.80
N GLY A 62 -1.79 13.63 -10.80
CA GLY A 62 -1.55 14.87 -11.56
C GLY A 62 -0.14 14.89 -12.17
N PRO A 63 0.69 15.91 -11.87
CA PRO A 63 2.05 16.01 -12.41
C PRO A 63 3.07 15.13 -11.66
N TYR A 64 2.67 14.45 -10.57
CA TYR A 64 3.55 13.65 -9.74
C TYR A 64 3.32 12.16 -9.91
N ARG A 65 4.32 11.36 -9.53
CA ARG A 65 4.25 9.90 -9.48
C ARG A 65 4.64 9.43 -8.09
N ALA A 66 3.77 8.63 -7.47
CA ALA A 66 3.99 8.00 -6.18
C ALA A 66 4.66 6.65 -6.37
N ASP A 67 5.66 6.33 -5.54
CA ASP A 67 6.32 5.03 -5.60
C ASP A 67 5.34 3.91 -5.28
N LEU A 68 4.58 4.07 -4.19
CA LEU A 68 3.53 3.17 -3.74
C LEU A 68 2.29 3.98 -3.35
N TYR A 69 1.10 3.45 -3.67
CA TYR A 69 -0.19 4.06 -3.33
C TYR A 69 -1.14 3.00 -2.78
N LEU A 70 -1.79 3.32 -1.66
CA LEU A 70 -2.80 2.49 -1.00
C LEU A 70 -4.17 3.17 -1.15
N PRO A 71 -5.00 2.75 -2.14
CA PRO A 71 -6.22 3.46 -2.49
C PRO A 71 -7.25 3.56 -1.35
N ALA A 72 -7.38 2.50 -0.55
CA ALA A 72 -8.33 2.45 0.56
C ALA A 72 -8.07 3.51 1.65
N TYR A 73 -6.86 4.06 1.69
CA TYR A 73 -6.42 5.02 2.71
C TYR A 73 -6.05 6.38 2.13
N GLN A 74 -6.19 6.58 0.81
CA GLN A 74 -5.62 7.73 0.08
C GLN A 74 -4.15 8.00 0.48
N LEU A 75 -3.39 6.94 0.72
CA LEU A 75 -2.04 7.01 1.29
C LEU A 75 -1.00 6.80 0.19
N VAL A 76 -0.15 7.80 0.01
CA VAL A 76 1.04 7.78 -0.81
C VAL A 76 2.24 7.45 0.08
N ILE A 77 3.04 6.47 -0.35
CA ILE A 77 4.27 6.08 0.32
C ILE A 77 5.43 6.28 -0.66
N GLU A 78 6.42 7.07 -0.24
CA GLU A 78 7.64 7.35 -1.00
C GLU A 78 8.84 6.66 -0.34
N CYS A 79 9.70 6.06 -1.16
CA CYS A 79 10.92 5.40 -0.74
C CYS A 79 12.13 6.30 -1.02
N ASP A 80 12.64 7.00 -0.01
CA ASP A 80 13.74 7.95 -0.16
C ASP A 80 15.10 7.22 -0.08
N GLY A 81 15.80 7.13 -1.21
CA GLY A 81 17.18 6.62 -1.25
C GLY A 81 18.17 7.66 -0.72
N LYS A 82 19.31 7.22 -0.15
CA LYS A 82 20.32 8.12 0.46
C LYS A 82 20.91 9.19 -0.48
N GLN A 83 20.72 9.06 -1.80
CA GLN A 83 21.37 9.89 -2.83
C GLN A 83 20.66 11.22 -3.13
N TRP A 84 19.73 11.64 -2.28
CA TRP A 84 18.64 12.53 -2.68
C TRP A 84 18.43 13.77 -1.78
N HIS A 85 19.42 14.07 -0.93
CA HIS A 85 19.41 15.21 -0.01
C HIS A 85 20.16 16.42 -0.61
N GLY A 86 19.41 17.39 -1.13
CA GLY A 86 19.93 18.68 -1.59
C GLY A 86 18.96 19.84 -1.28
N PRO A 87 19.46 21.08 -1.11
CA PRO A 87 18.66 22.23 -0.68
C PRO A 87 17.51 22.59 -1.63
N ASP A 88 17.68 22.43 -2.95
CA ASP A 88 16.64 22.71 -3.95
C ASP A 88 15.42 21.78 -3.86
N ARG A 89 15.58 20.59 -3.26
CA ARG A 89 14.50 19.61 -3.11
C ARG A 89 13.46 20.05 -2.10
N LYS A 90 13.82 20.86 -1.09
CA LYS A 90 12.86 21.34 -0.07
C LYS A 90 11.71 22.14 -0.68
N ARG A 91 12.01 23.01 -1.65
CA ARG A 91 10.99 23.82 -2.33
C ARG A 91 10.10 22.97 -3.23
N CYS A 92 10.68 22.01 -3.96
CA CYS A 92 9.94 21.07 -4.80
C CYS A 92 9.06 20.14 -3.96
N HIS A 93 9.56 19.62 -2.84
CA HIS A 93 8.79 18.81 -1.89
C HIS A 93 7.62 19.59 -1.31
N ARG A 94 7.81 20.85 -0.91
CA ARG A 94 6.70 21.67 -0.40
C ARG A 94 5.58 21.87 -1.42
N LYS A 95 5.92 22.12 -2.70
CA LYS A 95 4.90 22.22 -3.77
C LYS A 95 4.16 20.90 -3.97
N ARG A 96 4.89 19.78 -3.97
CA ARG A 96 4.33 18.44 -4.09
C ARG A 96 3.40 18.13 -2.91
N ASP A 97 3.84 18.40 -1.69
CA ASP A 97 3.08 18.11 -0.47
C ASP A 97 1.79 18.94 -0.41
N ASN A 98 1.86 20.23 -0.75
CA ASN A 98 0.66 21.07 -0.85
C ASN A 98 -0.33 20.54 -1.90
N PHE A 99 0.16 20.10 -3.06
CA PHE A 99 -0.70 19.49 -4.09
C PHE A 99 -1.36 18.21 -3.60
N MET A 100 -0.61 17.30 -2.98
CA MET A 100 -1.14 16.06 -2.42
C MET A 100 -2.20 16.33 -1.34
N GLN A 101 -1.93 17.26 -0.42
CA GLN A 101 -2.86 17.66 0.63
C GLN A 101 -4.15 18.26 0.06
N SER A 102 -4.05 19.14 -0.96
CA SER A 102 -5.24 19.70 -1.63
C SER A 102 -6.14 18.65 -2.29
N ARG A 103 -5.61 17.44 -2.52
CA ARG A 103 -6.33 16.30 -3.09
C ARG A 103 -6.65 15.22 -2.04
N SER A 104 -6.51 15.55 -0.76
CA SER A 104 -6.73 14.65 0.39
C SER A 104 -5.84 13.41 0.43
N TYR A 105 -4.67 13.46 -0.22
CA TYR A 105 -3.67 12.39 -0.09
C TYR A 105 -2.82 12.59 1.15
N GLN A 106 -2.67 11.53 1.93
CA GLN A 106 -1.65 11.44 2.97
C GLN A 106 -0.34 11.01 2.33
N VAL A 107 0.79 11.58 2.76
CA VAL A 107 2.12 11.25 2.23
C VAL A 107 3.01 10.83 3.38
N ILE A 108 3.52 9.59 3.34
CA ILE A 108 4.54 9.09 4.27
C ILE A 108 5.80 8.79 3.47
N ARG A 109 6.96 9.14 4.02
CA ARG A 109 8.27 8.88 3.42
C ARG A 109 9.06 7.96 4.32
N PHE A 110 9.63 6.91 3.75
CA PHE A 110 10.57 6.04 4.44
C PHE A 110 11.93 6.15 3.78
N THR A 111 12.95 6.38 4.59
CA THR A 111 14.33 6.28 4.15
C THR A 111 14.69 4.83 3.85
N GLY A 112 15.64 4.61 2.95
CA GLY A 112 16.16 3.27 2.68
C GLY A 112 16.71 2.58 3.95
N SER A 113 17.20 3.34 4.94
CA SER A 113 17.61 2.79 6.24
C SER A 113 16.44 2.30 7.09
N GLU A 114 15.31 3.01 7.10
CA GLU A 114 14.11 2.57 7.83
C GLU A 114 13.52 1.31 7.20
N ILE A 115 13.47 1.25 5.87
CA ILE A 115 12.96 0.08 5.12
C ILE A 115 13.89 -1.15 5.32
N ASN A 116 15.20 -0.91 5.43
CA ASN A 116 16.18 -1.98 5.57
C ASN A 116 16.44 -2.42 7.00
N ARG A 117 15.95 -1.68 8.00
CA ARG A 117 16.01 -2.11 9.40
C ARG A 117 15.08 -3.32 9.55
N ASN A 118 15.65 -4.44 10.03
CA ASN A 118 14.92 -5.70 10.25
C ASN A 118 13.78 -5.50 11.26
#